data_AF-A0A8X6G3M5-F1
#
_entry.id   AF-A0A8X6G3M5-F1
#
_cell.length_a   1.000
_cell.length_b   1.000
_cell.length_c   1.000
_cell.angle_alpha   90.00
_cell.angle_beta   90.00
_cell.angle_gamma   90.00
#
_symmetry.space_group_name_H-M   'P 1'
#
loop_
_entity.id
_entity.type
_entity.pdbx_description
1 polymer ?
#
loop_
_entity_poly.entity_id
_entity_poly.type
_entity_poly.pdbx_seq_one_letter_code
_entity_poly.pdbx_strand_id
1 'polypeptide(L)'
;MDMIGALHFDLGNQSKYLINSVNLRIKLERNKDAFALMSASQDFKIVIQHASLFVRKVKVAPSILIAHETALSRGAIKMPLRRTEVKSFALSSGMQSITIPNAFIGQVPARLIMGMVSNTAYNGDFSNNPFNFKHYDLSYLCLLDGNRMIPSKPYQPKFDTSNSYSRCYMSLFTDLGRYHKDQDINISYSEYKDGYTLLAIDLTPDLSADGMHDSVLRNSNLALDIRFSKALPETVNLIVYAEYRNVIEIDKNRNVLTDF
;
A
#
# COMPACT_ATOMS: atom_id res chain seq x y z
N MET A 1 -16.33 -23.22 -4.32
CA MET A 1 -16.10 -22.30 -3.19
C MET A 1 -16.63 -20.96 -3.62
N ASP A 2 -17.51 -20.39 -2.83
CA ASP A 2 -18.11 -19.09 -3.14
C ASP A 2 -17.42 -18.04 -2.27
N MET A 3 -17.01 -16.94 -2.89
CA MET A 3 -16.32 -15.84 -2.23
C MET A 3 -17.06 -14.53 -2.49
N ILE A 4 -17.18 -13.70 -1.47
CA ILE A 4 -17.74 -12.34 -1.56
C ILE A 4 -16.84 -11.39 -0.78
N GLY A 5 -16.58 -10.23 -1.36
CA GLY A 5 -15.72 -9.22 -0.76
C GLY A 5 -15.90 -7.86 -1.42
N ALA A 6 -15.45 -6.82 -0.74
CA ALA A 6 -15.38 -5.50 -1.33
C ALA A 6 -14.29 -5.46 -2.41
N LEU A 7 -14.53 -4.74 -3.49
CA LEU A 7 -13.47 -4.45 -4.45
C LEU A 7 -12.57 -3.36 -3.84
N HIS A 8 -11.29 -3.68 -3.65
CA HIS A 8 -10.30 -2.74 -3.14
C HIS A 8 -9.68 -1.96 -4.30
N PHE A 9 -10.02 -0.68 -4.40
CA PHE A 9 -9.45 0.27 -5.36
C PHE A 9 -9.53 1.69 -4.77
N ASP A 10 -8.64 2.57 -5.22
CA ASP A 10 -8.41 3.89 -4.61
C ASP A 10 -9.69 4.73 -4.41
N LEU A 11 -10.56 4.81 -5.44
CA LEU A 11 -11.82 5.57 -5.37
C LEU A 11 -12.89 4.88 -4.51
N GLY A 12 -12.77 3.57 -4.28
CA GLY A 12 -13.64 2.79 -3.39
C GLY A 12 -13.32 3.01 -1.91
N ASN A 13 -12.14 3.56 -1.59
CA ASN A 13 -11.66 3.74 -0.22
C ASN A 13 -12.07 5.09 0.42
N GLN A 14 -13.02 5.82 -0.18
CA GLN A 14 -13.50 7.12 0.31
C GLN A 14 -15.03 7.14 0.47
N SER A 15 -15.54 8.04 1.33
CA SER A 15 -16.93 8.02 1.81
C SER A 15 -17.96 8.70 0.89
N LYS A 16 -17.54 9.49 -0.10
CA LYS A 16 -18.40 10.21 -1.03
C LYS A 16 -18.90 9.28 -2.14
N TYR A 17 -20.18 9.41 -2.47
CA TYR A 17 -20.75 8.71 -3.62
C TYR A 17 -20.35 9.38 -4.93
N LEU A 18 -20.20 8.57 -5.98
CA LEU A 18 -20.05 9.06 -7.34
C LEU A 18 -21.35 9.73 -7.79
N ILE A 19 -21.25 10.92 -8.40
CA ILE A 19 -22.44 11.63 -8.89
C ILE A 19 -23.05 10.95 -10.12
N ASN A 20 -24.31 11.29 -10.41
CA ASN A 20 -25.02 10.79 -11.57
C ASN A 20 -24.31 11.16 -12.89
N SER A 21 -24.46 10.26 -13.86
CA SER A 21 -23.97 10.41 -15.24
C SER A 21 -22.44 10.44 -15.38
N VAL A 22 -21.71 9.92 -14.39
CA VAL A 22 -20.28 9.61 -14.52
C VAL A 22 -20.12 8.14 -14.86
N ASN A 23 -19.45 7.85 -15.98
CA ASN A 23 -19.22 6.49 -16.44
C ASN A 23 -18.13 5.82 -15.60
N LEU A 24 -18.46 4.66 -15.02
CA LEU A 24 -17.51 3.81 -14.30
C LEU A 24 -17.25 2.56 -15.13
N ARG A 25 -15.97 2.33 -15.47
CA ARG A 25 -15.50 1.09 -16.10
C ARG A 25 -14.55 0.39 -15.14
N ILE A 26 -14.88 -0.85 -14.76
CA ILE A 26 -14.05 -1.70 -13.92
C ILE A 26 -13.49 -2.82 -14.80
N LYS A 27 -12.17 -2.97 -14.81
CA LYS A 27 -11.45 -4.07 -15.45
C LYS A 27 -10.74 -4.86 -14.35
N LEU A 28 -10.99 -6.16 -14.29
CA LEU A 28 -10.33 -7.06 -13.35
C LEU A 28 -9.42 -7.99 -14.14
N GLU A 29 -8.14 -7.99 -13.80
CA GLU A 29 -7.15 -8.88 -14.38
C GLU A 29 -6.75 -9.92 -13.34
N ARG A 30 -6.78 -11.19 -13.73
CA ARG A 30 -6.45 -12.30 -12.83
C ARG A 30 -4.96 -12.55 -12.85
N ASN A 31 -4.36 -12.69 -11.67
CA ASN A 31 -2.99 -13.18 -11.54
C ASN A 31 -2.85 -14.63 -12.07
N LYS A 32 -1.62 -15.02 -12.39
CA LYS A 32 -1.28 -16.39 -12.79
C LYS A 32 -1.61 -17.39 -11.68
N ASP A 33 -1.94 -18.62 -12.05
CA ASP A 33 -2.27 -19.69 -11.10
C ASP A 33 -1.14 -19.95 -10.10
N ALA A 34 0.12 -19.95 -10.56
CA ALA A 34 1.30 -20.13 -9.71
C ALA A 34 1.51 -19.04 -8.65
N PHE A 35 0.90 -17.87 -8.82
CA PHE A 35 0.91 -16.82 -7.79
C PHE A 35 -0.27 -16.98 -6.82
N ALA A 36 -1.42 -17.39 -7.33
CA ALA A 36 -2.66 -17.44 -6.56
C ALA A 36 -2.84 -18.74 -5.76
N LEU A 37 -2.10 -19.80 -6.10
CA LEU A 37 -2.20 -21.12 -5.47
C LEU A 37 -0.86 -21.57 -4.90
N MET A 38 -0.92 -22.22 -3.74
CA MET A 38 0.16 -23.03 -3.21
C MET A 38 -0.20 -24.51 -3.34
N SER A 39 0.72 -25.32 -3.85
CA SER A 39 0.52 -26.75 -4.04
C SER A 39 1.86 -27.49 -4.11
N ALA A 40 1.87 -28.73 -3.62
CA ALA A 40 3.01 -29.64 -3.79
C ALA A 40 3.15 -30.16 -5.24
N SER A 41 2.07 -30.13 -6.03
CA SER A 41 2.07 -30.49 -7.46
C SER A 41 1.61 -29.32 -8.33
N GLN A 42 2.04 -29.27 -9.59
CA GLN A 42 1.79 -28.16 -10.51
C GLN A 42 0.49 -28.30 -11.33
N ASP A 43 -0.37 -29.24 -10.97
CA ASP A 43 -1.53 -29.65 -11.79
C ASP A 43 -2.82 -28.89 -11.48
N PHE A 44 -2.76 -27.89 -10.60
CA PHE A 44 -3.94 -27.14 -10.18
C PHE A 44 -4.07 -25.79 -10.89
N LYS A 45 -5.30 -25.44 -11.24
CA LYS A 45 -5.65 -24.15 -11.83
C LYS A 45 -6.92 -23.59 -11.21
N ILE A 46 -7.01 -22.26 -11.15
CA ILE A 46 -8.23 -21.56 -10.73
C ILE A 46 -9.07 -21.28 -11.97
N VAL A 47 -10.32 -21.75 -11.95
CA VAL A 47 -11.33 -21.42 -12.97
C VAL A 47 -12.46 -20.63 -12.32
N ILE A 48 -12.68 -19.40 -12.77
CA ILE A 48 -13.80 -18.58 -12.35
C ILE A 48 -15.03 -19.05 -13.13
N GLN A 49 -15.95 -19.73 -12.46
CA GLN A 49 -17.18 -20.23 -13.09
C GLN A 49 -18.20 -19.10 -13.32
N HIS A 50 -18.33 -18.22 -12.34
CA HIS A 50 -19.26 -17.10 -12.37
C HIS A 50 -18.69 -15.93 -11.57
N ALA A 51 -18.89 -14.71 -12.05
CA ALA A 51 -18.51 -13.49 -11.35
C ALA A 51 -19.68 -12.49 -11.42
N SER A 52 -19.98 -11.84 -10.30
CA SER A 52 -21.04 -10.83 -10.21
C SER A 52 -20.57 -9.64 -9.39
N LEU A 53 -20.92 -8.44 -9.85
CA LEU A 53 -20.65 -7.19 -9.15
C LEU A 53 -21.97 -6.62 -8.62
N PHE A 54 -22.06 -6.48 -7.30
CA PHE A 54 -23.20 -5.85 -6.65
C PHE A 54 -22.88 -4.39 -6.33
N VAL A 55 -23.60 -3.46 -6.96
CA VAL A 55 -23.40 -2.02 -6.76
C VAL A 55 -24.64 -1.40 -6.12
N ARG A 56 -24.45 -0.69 -5.00
CA ARG A 56 -25.52 0.06 -4.34
C ARG A 56 -25.67 1.44 -4.99
N LYS A 57 -26.87 1.75 -5.50
CA LYS A 57 -27.24 3.07 -5.99
C LYS A 57 -28.10 3.80 -4.96
N VAL A 58 -27.82 5.08 -4.72
CA VAL A 58 -28.59 5.91 -3.80
C VAL A 58 -29.59 6.73 -4.59
N LYS A 59 -30.89 6.61 -4.27
CA LYS A 59 -31.94 7.46 -4.83
C LYS A 59 -32.06 8.72 -3.99
N VAL A 60 -31.79 9.87 -4.60
CA VAL A 60 -31.86 11.18 -3.94
C VAL A 60 -33.14 11.94 -4.35
N ALA A 61 -33.58 12.87 -3.51
CA ALA A 61 -34.71 13.73 -3.81
C ALA A 61 -34.41 14.67 -5.01
N PRO A 62 -35.40 15.04 -5.83
CA PRO A 62 -35.19 15.91 -7.00
C PRO A 62 -34.52 17.25 -6.67
N SER A 63 -34.82 17.84 -5.50
CA SER A 63 -34.20 19.08 -5.02
C SER A 63 -32.68 18.97 -4.86
N ILE A 64 -32.17 17.80 -4.47
CA ILE A 64 -30.73 17.53 -4.32
C ILE A 64 -30.05 17.45 -5.69
N LEU A 65 -30.71 16.87 -6.69
CA LEU A 65 -30.19 16.82 -8.06
C LEU A 65 -30.03 18.23 -8.63
N ILE A 66 -31.04 19.08 -8.47
CA ILE A 66 -30.99 20.49 -8.92
C ILE A 66 -29.88 21.25 -8.18
N ALA A 67 -29.75 21.02 -6.86
CA ALA A 67 -28.68 21.62 -6.06
C ALA A 67 -27.28 21.18 -6.54
N HIS A 68 -27.09 19.90 -6.90
CA HIS A 68 -25.84 19.42 -7.47
C HIS A 68 -25.51 20.07 -8.82
N GLU A 69 -26.47 20.18 -9.74
CA GLU A 69 -26.24 20.87 -11.02
C GLU A 69 -25.91 22.36 -10.84
N THR A 70 -26.56 23.01 -9.88
CA THR A 70 -26.29 24.41 -9.54
C THR A 70 -24.89 24.56 -8.94
N ALA A 71 -24.47 23.65 -8.07
CA ALA A 71 -23.12 23.64 -7.51
C ALA A 71 -22.06 23.40 -8.60
N LEU A 72 -22.31 22.45 -9.51
CA LEU A 72 -21.43 22.15 -10.65
C LEU A 72 -21.28 23.32 -11.63
N SER A 73 -22.28 24.20 -11.73
CA SER A 73 -22.14 25.45 -12.50
C SER A 73 -21.19 26.47 -11.87
N ARG A 74 -20.88 26.34 -10.58
CA ARG A 74 -19.99 27.24 -9.84
C ARG A 74 -18.57 26.68 -9.68
N GLY A 75 -18.42 25.35 -9.67
CA GLY A 75 -17.12 24.70 -9.55
C GLY A 75 -17.21 23.18 -9.63
N ALA A 76 -16.06 22.54 -9.85
CA ALA A 76 -15.97 21.09 -9.91
C ALA A 76 -16.17 20.44 -8.53
N ILE A 77 -16.72 19.23 -8.52
CA ILE A 77 -16.81 18.42 -7.32
C ILE A 77 -15.44 17.83 -7.02
N LYS A 78 -14.98 17.97 -5.78
CA LYS A 78 -13.71 17.44 -5.31
C LYS A 78 -13.92 16.17 -4.50
N MET A 79 -13.33 15.07 -4.96
CA MET A 79 -13.37 13.76 -4.31
C MET A 79 -11.95 13.42 -3.81
N PRO A 80 -11.71 13.36 -2.50
CA PRO A 80 -10.43 12.92 -1.96
C PRO A 80 -10.14 11.48 -2.40
N LEU A 81 -8.91 11.23 -2.79
CA LEU A 81 -8.42 9.94 -3.27
C LEU A 81 -7.18 9.55 -2.46
N ARG A 82 -7.23 8.36 -1.84
CA ARG A 82 -6.03 7.70 -1.32
C ARG A 82 -5.48 6.82 -2.44
N ARG A 83 -4.61 7.41 -3.27
CA ARG A 83 -4.01 6.72 -4.42
C ARG A 83 -2.94 5.76 -3.93
N THR A 84 -2.90 4.56 -4.46
CA THR A 84 -1.94 3.53 -4.04
C THR A 84 -1.03 3.15 -5.20
N GLU A 85 0.26 3.05 -4.95
CA GLU A 85 1.26 2.61 -5.93
C GLU A 85 2.16 1.55 -5.30
N VAL A 86 2.44 0.47 -6.02
CA VAL A 86 3.35 -0.58 -5.56
C VAL A 86 4.60 -0.56 -6.43
N LYS A 87 5.76 -0.34 -5.79
CA LYS A 87 7.08 -0.47 -6.43
C LYS A 87 7.81 -1.68 -5.90
N SER A 88 8.52 -2.38 -6.77
CA SER A 88 9.37 -3.51 -6.40
C SER A 88 10.83 -3.24 -6.77
N PHE A 89 11.74 -3.49 -5.85
CA PHE A 89 13.18 -3.38 -6.09
C PHE A 89 13.84 -4.75 -5.88
N ALA A 90 14.51 -5.24 -6.92
CA ALA A 90 15.25 -6.51 -6.85
C ALA A 90 16.60 -6.30 -6.16
N LEU A 91 16.83 -7.05 -5.09
CA LEU A 91 18.06 -7.07 -4.30
C LEU A 91 18.80 -8.37 -4.58
N SER A 92 20.02 -8.29 -5.09
CA SER A 92 20.81 -9.47 -5.47
C SER A 92 21.24 -10.28 -4.25
N SER A 93 21.38 -11.59 -4.44
CA SER A 93 22.04 -12.48 -3.47
C SER A 93 23.45 -11.98 -3.13
N GLY A 94 23.90 -12.21 -1.89
CA GLY A 94 25.21 -11.79 -1.40
C GLY A 94 25.25 -10.36 -0.83
N MET A 95 24.25 -9.52 -1.09
CA MET A 95 24.23 -8.15 -0.60
C MET A 95 24.04 -8.09 0.92
N GLN A 96 24.77 -7.20 1.58
CA GLN A 96 24.61 -6.88 3.01
C GLN A 96 24.17 -5.43 3.24
N SER A 97 24.33 -4.55 2.25
CA SER A 97 23.96 -3.15 2.32
C SER A 97 23.58 -2.68 0.93
N ILE A 98 22.53 -1.87 0.83
CA ILE A 98 22.10 -1.24 -0.41
C ILE A 98 21.50 0.13 -0.12
N THR A 99 21.86 1.09 -0.97
CA THR A 99 21.12 2.35 -1.10
C THR A 99 20.41 2.33 -2.44
N ILE A 100 19.09 2.44 -2.44
CA ILE A 100 18.27 2.59 -3.65
C ILE A 100 18.06 4.09 -3.85
N PRO A 101 18.84 4.75 -4.73
CA PRO A 101 18.64 6.16 -5.01
C PRO A 101 17.33 6.33 -5.76
N ASN A 102 16.69 7.50 -5.59
CA ASN A 102 15.54 7.90 -6.37
C ASN A 102 14.36 6.91 -6.35
N ALA A 103 14.15 6.23 -5.21
CA ALA A 103 13.06 5.28 -5.03
C ALA A 103 11.68 5.96 -5.25
N PHE A 104 11.53 7.20 -4.80
CA PHE A 104 10.33 8.01 -5.03
C PHE A 104 10.72 9.43 -5.44
N ILE A 105 10.39 9.80 -6.68
CA ILE A 105 10.62 11.13 -7.24
C ILE A 105 9.27 11.83 -7.38
N GLY A 106 9.20 13.11 -7.00
CA GLY A 106 8.01 13.94 -7.15
C GLY A 106 7.24 14.04 -5.84
N GLN A 107 5.92 13.91 -5.90
CA GLN A 107 5.06 13.95 -4.70
C GLN A 107 5.57 12.93 -3.68
N VAL A 108 5.79 13.38 -2.44
CA VAL A 108 6.16 12.49 -1.34
C VAL A 108 4.91 11.69 -0.94
N PRO A 109 4.98 10.35 -0.87
CA PRO A 109 3.89 9.53 -0.34
C PRO A 109 3.53 9.99 1.07
N ALA A 110 2.25 9.90 1.44
CA ALA A 110 1.81 10.12 2.82
C ALA A 110 2.24 8.95 3.73
N ARG A 111 2.30 7.73 3.19
CA ARG A 111 2.69 6.52 3.92
C ARG A 111 3.44 5.57 3.00
N LEU A 112 4.44 4.87 3.56
CA LEU A 112 5.08 3.73 2.94
C LEU A 112 4.89 2.48 3.80
N ILE A 113 4.62 1.35 3.16
CA ILE A 113 4.63 0.02 3.77
C ILE A 113 5.60 -0.84 2.96
N MET A 114 6.56 -1.44 3.65
CA MET A 114 7.65 -2.18 3.05
C MET A 114 7.65 -3.63 3.53
N GLY A 115 7.87 -4.55 2.60
CA GLY A 115 8.00 -5.97 2.88
C GLY A 115 8.96 -6.63 1.90
N MET A 116 9.59 -7.72 2.31
CA MET A 116 10.53 -8.45 1.46
C MET A 116 10.06 -9.87 1.25
N VAL A 117 10.12 -10.32 0.00
CA VAL A 117 9.75 -11.68 -0.40
C VAL A 117 10.82 -12.25 -1.33
N SER A 118 10.91 -13.58 -1.42
CA SER A 118 11.85 -14.19 -2.37
C SER A 118 11.47 -13.83 -3.80
N ASN A 119 12.46 -13.72 -4.68
CA ASN A 119 12.18 -13.44 -6.09
C ASN A 119 11.34 -14.55 -6.75
N THR A 120 11.49 -15.80 -6.30
CA THR A 120 10.66 -16.93 -6.75
C THR A 120 9.19 -16.76 -6.36
N ALA A 121 8.91 -16.38 -5.10
CA ALA A 121 7.56 -16.16 -4.61
C ALA A 121 6.88 -14.98 -5.35
N TYR A 122 7.62 -13.88 -5.53
CA TYR A 122 7.12 -12.68 -6.22
C TYR A 122 6.64 -12.98 -7.66
N ASN A 123 7.39 -13.78 -8.41
CA ASN A 123 7.06 -14.13 -9.79
C ASN A 123 5.97 -15.23 -9.91
N GLY A 124 5.58 -15.81 -8.78
CA GLY A 124 4.63 -16.92 -8.69
C GLY A 124 5.33 -18.26 -8.85
N ASP A 125 5.30 -19.05 -7.78
CA ASP A 125 5.75 -20.43 -7.75
C ASP A 125 4.85 -21.22 -6.81
N PHE A 126 4.37 -22.39 -7.25
CA PHE A 126 3.40 -23.18 -6.48
C PHE A 126 3.93 -23.62 -5.11
N SER A 127 5.24 -23.70 -4.91
CA SER A 127 5.83 -24.11 -3.63
C SER A 127 6.01 -22.96 -2.65
N ASN A 128 5.88 -21.71 -3.12
CA ASN A 128 6.22 -20.51 -2.36
C ASN A 128 5.00 -19.61 -2.14
N ASN A 129 4.94 -18.96 -0.97
CA ASN A 129 3.89 -18.00 -0.67
C ASN A 129 4.34 -16.56 -1.03
N PRO A 130 3.67 -15.87 -1.98
CA PRO A 130 4.00 -14.48 -2.33
C PRO A 130 3.69 -13.45 -1.22
N PHE A 131 2.95 -13.84 -0.19
CA PHE A 131 2.61 -12.99 0.96
C PHE A 131 3.38 -13.38 2.24
N ASN A 132 4.42 -14.22 2.12
CA ASN A 132 5.32 -14.53 3.22
C ASN A 132 6.45 -13.49 3.28
N PHE A 133 6.23 -12.43 4.04
CA PHE A 133 7.15 -11.31 4.20
C PHE A 133 8.25 -11.65 5.20
N LYS A 134 9.41 -12.07 4.68
CA LYS A 134 10.57 -12.49 5.48
C LYS A 134 11.40 -11.27 5.91
N HIS A 135 12.01 -11.35 7.09
CA HIS A 135 12.89 -10.30 7.60
C HIS A 135 14.27 -10.25 6.94
N TYR A 136 14.76 -11.36 6.36
CA TYR A 136 16.09 -11.49 5.73
C TYR A 136 17.25 -10.94 6.58
N ASP A 137 17.17 -11.09 7.90
CA ASP A 137 18.17 -10.58 8.85
C ASP A 137 18.39 -9.04 8.76
N LEU A 138 17.36 -8.29 8.37
CA LEU A 138 17.35 -6.82 8.35
C LEU A 138 17.90 -6.26 9.67
N SER A 139 18.88 -5.37 9.56
CA SER A 139 19.58 -4.77 10.69
C SER A 139 19.57 -3.25 10.68
N TYR A 140 19.24 -2.63 9.54
CA TYR A 140 19.14 -1.20 9.38
C TYR A 140 18.15 -0.83 8.29
N LEU A 141 17.27 0.14 8.55
CA LEU A 141 16.41 0.73 7.53
C LEU A 141 16.14 2.21 7.84
N CYS A 142 16.37 3.08 6.85
CA CYS A 142 15.84 4.44 6.84
C CYS A 142 15.53 4.92 5.40
N LEU A 143 14.71 5.95 5.32
CA LEU A 143 14.54 6.78 4.14
C LEU A 143 15.50 7.98 4.22
N LEU A 144 16.05 8.37 3.08
CA LEU A 144 16.86 9.56 2.92
C LEU A 144 16.09 10.57 2.07
N ASP A 145 15.88 11.75 2.65
CA ASP A 145 15.28 12.92 2.02
C ASP A 145 16.35 14.02 1.95
N GLY A 146 17.18 13.96 0.91
CA GLY A 146 18.45 14.69 0.86
C GLY A 146 19.38 14.27 2.00
N ASN A 147 19.73 15.23 2.88
CA ASN A 147 20.58 14.98 4.06
C ASN A 147 19.80 14.57 5.31
N ARG A 148 18.46 14.47 5.22
CA ARG A 148 17.60 14.11 6.35
C ARG A 148 17.28 12.62 6.33
N MET A 149 17.41 11.96 7.47
CA MET A 149 16.93 10.59 7.67
C MET A 149 15.50 10.58 8.19
N ILE A 150 14.69 9.66 7.68
CA ILE A 150 13.32 9.41 8.14
C ILE A 150 13.16 7.89 8.41
N PRO A 151 12.80 7.48 9.64
CA PRO A 151 12.78 8.30 10.86
C PRO A 151 14.18 8.83 11.22
N SER A 152 14.24 9.91 12.02
CA SER A 152 15.51 10.54 12.43
C SER A 152 16.47 9.59 13.15
N LYS A 153 15.90 8.61 13.87
CA LYS A 153 16.62 7.43 14.35
C LYS A 153 16.23 6.26 13.46
N PRO A 154 17.13 5.74 12.61
CA PRO A 154 16.85 4.58 11.76
C PRO A 154 16.29 3.39 12.53
N TYR A 155 15.56 2.52 11.83
CA TYR A 155 15.18 1.23 12.39
C TYR A 155 16.42 0.33 12.45
N GLN A 156 16.62 -0.34 13.57
CA GLN A 156 17.73 -1.26 13.79
C GLN A 156 17.24 -2.56 14.47
N PRO A 157 16.37 -3.34 13.80
CA PRO A 157 15.85 -4.56 14.38
C PRO A 157 16.95 -5.62 14.53
N LYS A 158 16.78 -6.52 15.51
CA LYS A 158 17.58 -7.73 15.65
C LYS A 158 16.66 -8.95 15.76
N PHE A 159 16.78 -9.86 14.82
CA PHE A 159 15.99 -11.10 14.75
C PHE A 159 16.75 -12.32 15.32
N ASP A 160 17.85 -12.07 16.03
CA ASP A 160 18.59 -13.09 16.77
C ASP A 160 17.87 -13.48 18.07
N THR A 161 18.56 -14.16 18.98
CA THR A 161 18.02 -14.59 20.28
C THR A 161 17.46 -13.43 21.12
N SER A 162 17.90 -12.19 20.89
CA SER A 162 17.41 -11.01 21.60
C SER A 162 16.00 -10.57 21.16
N ASN A 163 15.55 -10.96 19.97
CA ASN A 163 14.25 -10.57 19.38
C ASN A 163 13.92 -9.07 19.56
N SER A 164 14.90 -8.20 19.33
CA SER A 164 14.77 -6.75 19.49
C SER A 164 14.23 -6.09 18.21
N TYR A 165 12.94 -6.30 17.92
CA TYR A 165 12.25 -5.69 16.77
C TYR A 165 10.92 -5.00 17.14
N SER A 166 10.66 -4.78 18.43
CA SER A 166 9.46 -4.11 18.96
C SER A 166 9.13 -2.79 18.30
N ARG A 167 10.13 -1.97 17.98
CA ARG A 167 9.90 -0.69 17.29
C ARG A 167 9.38 -0.86 15.86
N CYS A 168 9.86 -1.88 15.13
CA CYS A 168 9.37 -2.17 13.79
C CYS A 168 7.94 -2.72 13.85
N TYR A 169 7.67 -3.64 14.78
CA TYR A 169 6.32 -4.15 15.01
C TYR A 169 5.34 -3.03 15.42
N MET A 170 5.74 -2.15 16.34
CA MET A 170 4.93 -1.01 16.77
C MET A 170 4.60 -0.05 15.63
N SER A 171 5.48 0.08 14.62
CA SER A 171 5.21 0.92 13.44
C SER A 171 3.94 0.50 12.70
N LEU A 172 3.57 -0.79 12.72
CA LEU A 172 2.32 -1.27 12.11
C LEU A 172 1.08 -0.72 12.82
N PHE A 173 1.20 -0.32 14.08
CA PHE A 173 0.10 0.31 14.81
C PHE A 173 0.15 1.82 14.68
N THR A 174 1.31 2.43 14.93
CA THR A 174 1.45 3.89 14.93
C THR A 174 1.29 4.46 13.53
N ASP A 175 2.02 3.94 12.56
CA ASP A 175 2.19 4.58 11.25
C ASP A 175 1.07 4.19 10.28
N LEU A 176 0.37 3.07 10.54
CA LEU A 176 -0.92 2.76 9.92
C LEU A 176 -2.10 3.49 10.57
N GLY A 177 -1.87 4.27 11.63
CA GLY A 177 -2.91 5.01 12.34
C GLY A 177 -3.91 4.11 13.06
N ARG A 178 -3.50 2.91 13.49
CA ARG A 178 -4.33 1.95 14.26
C ARG A 178 -4.09 2.05 15.77
N TYR A 179 -3.02 2.71 16.18
CA TYR A 179 -2.68 2.91 17.58
C TYR A 179 -3.81 3.66 18.31
N HIS A 180 -4.24 3.13 19.45
CA HIS A 180 -5.42 3.58 20.21
C HIS A 180 -6.77 3.51 19.48
N LYS A 181 -6.90 2.71 18.41
CA LYS A 181 -8.19 2.38 17.79
C LYS A 181 -8.56 0.93 18.10
N ASP A 182 -9.86 0.63 18.14
CA ASP A 182 -10.40 -0.72 18.33
C ASP A 182 -10.27 -1.57 17.05
N GLN A 183 -9.10 -1.57 16.44
CA GLN A 183 -8.80 -2.24 15.18
C GLN A 183 -7.45 -2.94 15.29
N ASP A 184 -7.50 -4.26 15.24
CA ASP A 184 -6.30 -5.10 15.22
C ASP A 184 -5.78 -5.24 13.78
N ILE A 185 -4.46 -5.41 13.66
CA ILE A 185 -3.78 -5.80 12.42
C ILE A 185 -3.76 -7.32 12.24
N ASN A 186 -4.19 -8.09 13.25
CA ASN A 186 -4.26 -9.55 13.26
C ASN A 186 -2.90 -10.21 13.00
N ILE A 187 -1.84 -9.62 13.58
CA ILE A 187 -0.47 -10.13 13.56
C ILE A 187 0.05 -10.01 14.99
N SER A 188 0.37 -11.14 15.63
CA SER A 188 0.98 -11.11 16.96
C SER A 188 2.46 -10.74 16.91
N TYR A 189 3.02 -10.32 18.05
CA TYR A 189 4.45 -10.02 18.16
C TYR A 189 5.34 -11.22 17.81
N SER A 190 4.91 -12.43 18.15
CA SER A 190 5.62 -13.67 17.81
C SER A 190 5.56 -13.99 16.32
N GLU A 191 4.41 -13.82 15.68
CA GLU A 191 4.22 -14.10 14.25
C GLU A 191 4.96 -13.07 13.38
N TYR A 192 5.15 -11.85 13.87
CA TYR A 192 5.79 -10.77 13.11
C TYR A 192 7.11 -11.17 12.44
N LYS A 193 7.99 -11.91 13.14
CA LYS A 193 9.27 -12.38 12.58
C LYS A 193 9.10 -13.59 11.64
N ASP A 194 8.00 -14.31 11.74
CA ASP A 194 7.74 -15.59 11.07
C ASP A 194 6.87 -15.41 9.81
N GLY A 195 7.22 -14.43 8.98
CA GLY A 195 6.57 -14.20 7.68
C GLY A 195 5.62 -13.01 7.60
N TYR A 196 5.54 -12.19 8.64
CA TYR A 196 4.73 -10.98 8.70
C TYR A 196 5.57 -9.72 8.94
N THR A 197 6.84 -9.73 8.52
CA THR A 197 7.78 -8.63 8.74
C THR A 197 7.52 -7.51 7.73
N LEU A 198 6.51 -6.70 8.05
CA LEU A 198 6.17 -5.47 7.35
C LEU A 198 6.63 -4.26 8.17
N LEU A 199 7.10 -3.22 7.50
CA LEU A 199 7.45 -1.96 8.13
C LEU A 199 6.61 -0.83 7.55
N ALA A 200 5.94 -0.06 8.40
CA ALA A 200 5.23 1.13 8.00
C ALA A 200 6.03 2.40 8.37
N ILE A 201 5.94 3.43 7.53
CA ILE A 201 6.46 4.76 7.80
C ILE A 201 5.39 5.79 7.42
N ASP A 202 4.96 6.59 8.39
CA ASP A 202 4.15 7.79 8.14
C ASP A 202 5.08 8.95 7.77
N LEU A 203 4.84 9.55 6.61
CA LEU A 203 5.63 10.65 6.06
C LEU A 203 4.91 12.00 6.16
N THR A 204 3.70 12.03 6.72
CA THR A 204 3.01 13.28 7.02
C THR A 204 3.75 14.06 8.12
N PRO A 205 3.85 15.40 8.03
CA PRO A 205 4.58 16.21 9.00
C PRO A 205 4.08 16.07 10.44
N ASP A 206 2.80 15.75 10.60
CA ASP A 206 2.07 15.65 11.84
C ASP A 206 1.77 14.20 12.27
N LEU A 207 2.30 13.21 11.55
CA LEU A 207 2.12 11.77 11.82
C LEU A 207 0.64 11.36 11.88
N SER A 208 -0.14 11.93 10.95
CA SER A 208 -1.58 11.70 10.84
C SER A 208 -1.96 11.33 9.41
N ALA A 209 -1.27 10.35 8.82
CA ALA A 209 -1.61 9.81 7.51
C ALA A 209 -3.05 9.24 7.44
N ASP A 210 -3.67 8.94 8.58
CA ASP A 210 -5.10 8.57 8.66
C ASP A 210 -6.03 9.71 9.14
N GLY A 211 -5.50 10.90 9.40
CA GLY A 211 -6.27 12.07 9.80
C GLY A 211 -7.26 12.56 8.74
N MET A 212 -8.23 13.38 9.17
CA MET A 212 -9.26 13.95 8.28
C MET A 212 -8.88 15.30 7.66
N HIS A 213 -7.69 15.81 7.96
CA HIS A 213 -7.14 17.05 7.40
C HIS A 213 -6.05 16.74 6.37
N ASP A 214 -5.85 17.66 5.44
CA ASP A 214 -4.84 17.54 4.40
C ASP A 214 -3.54 18.24 4.80
N SER A 215 -2.44 17.48 4.77
CA SER A 215 -1.10 18.03 4.89
C SER A 215 -0.68 18.62 3.53
N VAL A 216 0.16 19.65 3.55
CA VAL A 216 0.67 20.28 2.31
C VAL A 216 1.45 19.25 1.49
N LEU A 217 1.08 19.12 0.22
CA LEU A 217 1.82 18.28 -0.72
C LEU A 217 3.23 18.81 -0.89
N ARG A 218 4.20 17.93 -0.71
CA ARG A 218 5.62 18.24 -0.84
C ARG A 218 6.22 17.37 -1.92
N ASN A 219 7.05 17.98 -2.76
CA ASN A 219 7.87 17.24 -3.72
C ASN A 219 9.26 17.00 -3.16
N SER A 220 9.75 15.78 -3.28
CA SER A 220 11.13 15.44 -2.97
C SER A 220 11.60 14.24 -3.79
N ASN A 221 12.85 13.85 -3.55
CA ASN A 221 13.49 12.68 -4.09
C ASN A 221 13.97 11.80 -2.95
N LEU A 222 13.20 10.74 -2.65
CA LEU A 222 13.48 9.83 -1.55
C LEU A 222 14.35 8.66 -2.01
N ALA A 223 15.37 8.36 -1.23
CA ALA A 223 16.16 7.13 -1.35
C ALA A 223 15.91 6.20 -0.16
N LEU A 224 16.10 4.90 -0.35
CA LEU A 224 16.03 3.88 0.70
C LEU A 224 17.44 3.41 1.04
N ASP A 225 17.84 3.45 2.31
CA ASP A 225 19.09 2.84 2.80
C ASP A 225 18.75 1.64 3.70
N ILE A 226 19.21 0.46 3.28
CA ILE A 226 18.82 -0.83 3.84
C ILE A 226 20.08 -1.66 4.07
N ARG A 227 20.19 -2.27 5.26
CA ARG A 227 21.31 -3.16 5.60
C ARG A 227 20.82 -4.40 6.31
N PHE A 228 21.58 -5.48 6.12
CA PHE A 228 21.31 -6.80 6.64
C PHE A 228 22.49 -7.23 7.51
N SER A 229 22.21 -7.97 8.59
CA SER A 229 23.26 -8.52 9.46
C SER A 229 23.97 -9.73 8.84
N LYS A 230 23.34 -10.36 7.84
CA LYS A 230 23.93 -11.43 7.02
C LYS A 230 23.73 -11.11 5.54
N ALA A 231 24.57 -11.68 4.69
CA ALA A 231 24.40 -11.58 3.25
C ALA A 231 23.07 -12.22 2.82
N LEU A 232 22.35 -11.59 1.90
CA LEU A 232 21.11 -12.14 1.36
C LEU A 232 21.37 -13.54 0.76
N PRO A 233 20.66 -14.58 1.19
CA PRO A 233 20.91 -15.95 0.73
C PRO A 233 20.44 -16.17 -0.71
N GLU A 234 19.49 -15.38 -1.18
CA GLU A 234 18.85 -15.45 -2.49
C GLU A 234 18.55 -14.05 -3.01
N THR A 235 18.11 -13.94 -4.27
CA THR A 235 17.57 -12.67 -4.77
C THR A 235 16.22 -12.38 -4.12
N VAL A 236 16.07 -11.18 -3.57
CA VAL A 236 14.90 -10.74 -2.80
C VAL A 236 14.22 -9.58 -3.51
N ASN A 237 12.89 -9.57 -3.57
CA ASN A 237 12.14 -8.38 -3.98
C ASN A 237 11.70 -7.60 -2.74
N LEU A 238 12.18 -6.37 -2.62
CA LEU A 238 11.62 -5.37 -1.72
C LEU A 238 10.38 -4.77 -2.37
N ILE A 239 9.22 -5.05 -1.81
CA ILE A 239 7.94 -4.46 -2.21
C ILE A 239 7.70 -3.24 -1.33
N VAL A 240 7.42 -2.11 -1.95
CA VAL A 240 7.08 -0.86 -1.29
C VAL A 240 5.71 -0.41 -1.78
N TYR A 241 4.73 -0.50 -0.90
CA TYR A 241 3.40 0.04 -1.10
C TYR A 241 3.38 1.49 -0.61
N ALA A 242 3.07 2.41 -1.52
CA ALA A 242 3.06 3.85 -1.27
C ALA A 242 1.63 4.38 -1.36
N GLU A 243 1.19 5.09 -0.32
CA GLU A 243 -0.08 5.79 -0.31
C GLU A 243 0.15 7.28 -0.56
N TYR A 244 -0.62 7.85 -1.47
CA TYR A 244 -0.65 9.27 -1.79
C TYR A 244 -2.01 9.85 -1.46
N ARG A 245 -2.04 11.13 -1.12
CA ARG A 245 -3.28 11.90 -1.00
C ARG A 245 -3.41 12.78 -2.22
N ASN A 246 -4.47 12.55 -2.98
CA ASN A 246 -4.78 13.25 -4.22
C ASN A 246 -6.26 13.62 -4.24
N VAL A 247 -6.64 14.43 -5.22
CA VAL A 247 -8.05 14.81 -5.42
C VAL A 247 -8.44 14.53 -6.86
N ILE A 248 -9.60 13.88 -7.02
CA ILE A 248 -10.29 13.81 -8.30
C ILE A 248 -11.28 14.95 -8.38
N GLU A 249 -11.25 15.71 -9.47
CA GLU A 249 -12.22 16.76 -9.75
C GLU A 249 -13.17 16.33 -10.86
N ILE A 250 -14.48 16.53 -10.66
CA ILE A 250 -15.51 16.24 -11.66
C ILE A 250 -16.19 17.54 -12.05
N ASP A 251 -16.03 17.95 -13.30
CA ASP A 251 -16.59 19.19 -13.82
C ASP A 251 -18.09 19.07 -14.18
N LYS A 252 -18.70 20.18 -14.59
CA LYS A 252 -20.09 20.24 -15.03
C LYS A 252 -20.40 19.27 -16.18
N ASN A 253 -19.45 19.07 -17.08
CA ASN A 253 -19.57 18.19 -18.25
C ASN A 253 -19.29 16.71 -17.92
N ARG A 254 -19.05 16.38 -16.64
CA ARG A 254 -18.66 15.04 -16.18
C ARG A 254 -17.29 14.59 -16.66
N ASN A 255 -16.43 15.53 -17.05
CA ASN A 255 -15.02 15.23 -17.25
C ASN A 255 -14.38 15.00 -15.88
N VAL A 256 -13.58 13.95 -15.82
CA VAL A 256 -12.83 13.58 -14.61
C VAL A 256 -11.41 14.11 -14.80
N LEU A 257 -11.00 15.00 -13.91
CA LEU A 257 -9.67 15.60 -13.86
C LEU A 257 -8.92 15.04 -12.65
N THR A 258 -7.65 14.72 -12.84
CA THR A 258 -6.74 14.22 -11.80
C THR A 258 -5.55 15.15 -11.66
N ASP A 259 -5.02 15.30 -10.44
CA ASP A 259 -3.88 16.17 -10.12
C ASP A 259 -2.53 15.43 -10.11
N PHE A 260 -2.48 14.23 -10.70
CA PHE A 260 -1.34 13.31 -10.67
C PHE A 260 -1.15 12.54 -11.98
#